data_AF-A0A8H5GZ45-F1
#
_entry.id   AF-A0A8H5GZ45-F1
#
_cell.length_a   1.000
_cell.length_b   1.000
_cell.length_c   1.000
_cell.angle_alpha   90.00
_cell.angle_beta   90.00
_cell.angle_gamma   90.00
#
_symmetry.space_group_name_H-M   'P 1'
#
loop_
_entity.id
_entity.type
_entity.pdbx_description
1 polymer ?
#
loop_
_entity_poly.entity_id
_entity_poly.type
_entity_poly.pdbx_seq_one_letter_code
_entity_poly.pdbx_strand_id
1 'polypeptide(L)'
;MSNSDSFEMYNLSKKSVPQQEDGDHSTTYEDHSIPLWALTSSCCFALLSVVLVFFPRLLLFISETPTTESRPTLTPLETFLATHFGIWLTALAISLLLTVPSSSPLHTPDTSTHPLLITTTMTSLLAAFVSYNTSSVGALASLYCIVSGIIGLWGLWAIVFEGSSHVSKKTGADKHTSSFIFGNKASASKRKKQWKKENSSQ
;
A
#
# COMPACT_ATOMS: atom_id res chain seq x y z
N MET A 1 -48.81 -19.54 -32.44
CA MET A 1 -47.73 -19.29 -33.43
C MET A 1 -46.88 -18.17 -32.84
N SER A 2 -45.90 -18.45 -31.98
CA SER A 2 -44.54 -18.92 -32.31
C SER A 2 -43.94 -18.17 -33.50
N ASN A 3 -43.14 -17.15 -33.22
CA ASN A 3 -41.77 -17.16 -33.73
C ASN A 3 -40.87 -16.34 -32.79
N SER A 4 -39.87 -17.05 -32.28
CA SER A 4 -38.75 -16.60 -31.48
C SER A 4 -37.77 -15.82 -32.36
N ASP A 5 -37.66 -14.51 -32.17
CA ASP A 5 -36.49 -13.75 -32.62
C ASP A 5 -35.35 -14.02 -31.63
N SER A 6 -34.75 -15.19 -31.83
CA SER A 6 -33.44 -15.56 -31.34
C SER A 6 -32.42 -14.53 -31.81
N PHE A 7 -31.96 -13.68 -30.90
CA PHE A 7 -30.81 -12.81 -31.16
C PHE A 7 -29.56 -13.67 -31.35
N GLU A 8 -29.19 -13.87 -32.61
CA GLU A 8 -27.89 -14.38 -33.04
C GLU A 8 -26.78 -13.50 -32.48
N MET A 9 -26.11 -13.96 -31.42
CA MET A 9 -24.81 -13.43 -31.05
C MET A 9 -23.75 -14.07 -31.94
N TYR A 10 -23.58 -13.51 -33.14
CA TYR A 10 -22.43 -13.82 -33.98
C TYR A 10 -21.15 -13.35 -33.30
N ASN A 11 -20.44 -14.34 -32.77
CA ASN A 11 -19.04 -14.36 -32.37
C ASN A 11 -18.16 -13.58 -33.38
N LEU A 12 -17.84 -12.32 -33.06
CA LEU A 12 -16.83 -11.53 -33.79
C LEU A 12 -15.85 -10.85 -32.83
N SER A 13 -15.42 -11.57 -31.81
CA SER A 13 -14.22 -11.23 -31.04
C SER A 13 -13.34 -12.45 -30.82
N LYS A 14 -13.18 -13.26 -31.86
CA LYS A 14 -12.05 -14.19 -31.97
C LYS A 14 -10.98 -13.51 -32.82
N LYS A 15 -10.41 -12.42 -32.30
CA LYS A 15 -9.15 -11.89 -32.81
C LYS A 15 -8.07 -12.84 -32.32
N SER A 16 -7.68 -13.73 -33.24
CA SER A 16 -6.47 -14.55 -33.24
C SER A 16 -5.37 -14.03 -32.31
N VAL A 17 -5.26 -14.64 -31.13
CA VAL A 17 -3.99 -14.74 -30.41
C VAL A 17 -3.18 -15.79 -31.18
N PRO A 18 -1.95 -15.51 -31.61
CA PRO A 18 -1.10 -16.55 -32.17
C PRO A 18 -0.90 -17.63 -31.11
N GLN A 19 -1.28 -18.84 -31.49
CA GLN A 19 -1.03 -20.09 -30.80
C GLN A 19 0.50 -20.25 -30.71
N GLN A 20 1.06 -19.89 -29.56
CA GLN A 20 2.45 -20.18 -29.23
C GLN A 20 2.48 -21.65 -28.82
N GLU A 21 3.22 -22.42 -29.60
CA GLU A 21 3.34 -23.87 -29.55
C GLU A 21 3.69 -24.34 -28.14
N ASP A 22 2.87 -25.27 -27.64
CA ASP A 22 3.18 -26.15 -26.53
C ASP A 22 4.44 -26.96 -26.86
N GLY A 23 5.50 -26.67 -26.13
CA GLY A 23 6.78 -27.37 -26.22
C GLY A 23 7.75 -26.83 -25.19
N ASP A 24 7.55 -27.16 -23.91
CA ASP A 24 8.47 -28.07 -23.21
C ASP A 24 8.00 -28.32 -21.77
N HIS A 25 8.13 -29.57 -21.34
CA HIS A 25 7.92 -30.02 -19.96
C HIS A 25 9.02 -29.41 -19.06
N SER A 26 8.88 -28.14 -18.67
CA SER A 26 9.64 -27.59 -17.56
C SER A 26 8.83 -27.76 -16.28
N THR A 27 9.32 -28.64 -15.41
CA THR A 27 8.91 -28.74 -14.01
C THR A 27 8.69 -27.35 -13.45
N THR A 28 7.44 -27.02 -13.12
CA THR A 28 7.05 -25.80 -12.42
C THR A 28 7.78 -25.76 -11.09
N TYR A 29 8.97 -25.17 -11.07
CA TYR A 29 9.53 -24.61 -9.86
C TYR A 29 8.54 -23.52 -9.47
N GLU A 30 7.69 -23.77 -8.47
CA GLU A 30 6.93 -22.69 -7.87
C GLU A 30 7.95 -21.61 -7.47
N ASP A 31 7.85 -20.43 -8.07
CA ASP A 31 8.74 -19.28 -7.88
C ASP A 31 8.55 -18.68 -6.48
N HIS A 32 8.71 -19.50 -5.44
CA HIS A 32 8.71 -19.09 -4.04
C HIS A 32 9.91 -18.22 -3.68
N SER A 33 10.90 -18.12 -4.56
CA SER A 33 12.12 -17.33 -4.36
C SER A 33 11.82 -15.85 -4.08
N ILE A 34 10.84 -15.27 -4.78
CA ILE A 34 10.46 -13.85 -4.62
C ILE A 34 9.77 -13.59 -3.26
N PRO A 35 8.70 -14.31 -2.89
CA PRO A 35 8.07 -14.12 -1.58
C PRO A 35 8.98 -14.53 -0.43
N LEU A 36 9.80 -15.58 -0.56
CA LEU A 36 10.77 -15.98 0.46
C LEU A 36 11.84 -14.91 0.67
N TRP A 37 12.38 -14.32 -0.39
CA TRP A 37 13.35 -13.23 -0.29
C TRP A 37 12.74 -12.00 0.39
N ALA A 38 11.52 -11.63 0.00
CA ALA A 38 10.82 -10.48 0.60
C ALA A 38 10.49 -10.72 2.08
N LEU A 39 10.05 -11.92 2.44
CA LEU A 39 9.74 -12.31 3.82
C LEU A 39 10.99 -12.37 4.69
N THR A 40 12.08 -12.94 4.16
CA THR A 40 13.38 -12.99 4.86
C THR A 40 13.92 -11.58 5.09
N SER A 41 13.88 -10.72 4.06
CA SER A 41 14.30 -9.32 4.18
C SER A 41 13.44 -8.55 5.18
N SER A 42 12.11 -8.73 5.14
CA SER A 42 11.18 -8.12 6.09
C SER A 42 11.47 -8.57 7.53
N CYS A 43 11.73 -9.86 7.74
CA CYS A 43 12.10 -10.41 9.05
C CYS A 43 13.42 -9.79 9.56
N CYS A 44 14.46 -9.71 8.73
CA CYS A 44 15.73 -9.08 9.09
C CYS A 44 15.55 -7.60 9.49
N PHE A 45 14.76 -6.83 8.72
CA PHE A 45 14.49 -5.43 9.05
C PHE A 45 13.63 -5.27 10.31
N ALA A 46 12.68 -6.18 10.55
CA ALA A 46 11.89 -6.19 11.77
C ALA A 46 12.75 -6.48 13.00
N LEU A 47 13.63 -7.49 12.93
CA LEU A 47 14.59 -7.79 13.99
C LEU A 47 15.52 -6.61 14.27
N LEU A 48 16.09 -6.00 13.21
CA LEU A 48 16.94 -4.83 13.33
C LEU A 48 16.20 -3.65 13.99
N SER A 49 14.95 -3.41 13.58
CA SER A 49 14.10 -2.37 14.17
C SER A 49 13.86 -2.60 15.66
N VAL A 50 13.48 -3.81 16.07
CA VAL A 50 13.26 -4.16 17.48
C VAL A 50 14.52 -3.90 18.30
N VAL A 51 15.69 -4.28 17.79
CA VAL A 51 16.98 -4.01 18.46
C VAL A 51 17.20 -2.50 18.62
N LEU A 52 16.98 -1.70 17.58
CA LEU A 52 17.20 -0.25 17.61
C LEU A 52 16.22 0.51 18.51
N VAL A 53 14.94 0.12 18.53
CA VAL A 53 13.88 0.79 19.28
C VAL A 53 13.95 0.45 20.77
N PHE A 54 14.11 -0.83 21.12
CA PHE A 54 14.12 -1.27 22.51
C PHE A 54 15.50 -1.20 23.16
N PHE A 55 16.56 -1.43 22.38
CA PHE A 55 17.93 -1.46 22.88
C PHE A 55 18.85 -0.54 22.04
N PRO A 56 18.59 0.79 22.00
CA PRO A 56 19.49 1.73 21.32
C PRO A 56 20.92 1.65 21.89
N ARG A 57 21.08 1.17 23.12
CA ARG A 57 22.37 0.91 23.77
C ARG A 57 23.22 -0.16 23.10
N LEU A 58 22.63 -1.10 22.35
CA LEU A 58 23.40 -2.09 21.58
C LEU A 58 24.24 -1.45 20.46
N LEU A 59 23.86 -0.26 19.97
CA LEU A 59 24.71 0.49 19.04
C LEU A 59 26.05 0.87 19.67
N LEU A 60 26.09 1.21 20.97
CA LEU A 60 27.36 1.46 21.64
C LEU A 60 28.20 0.19 21.72
N PHE A 61 27.61 -0.93 22.10
CA PHE A 61 28.34 -2.20 22.17
C PHE A 61 28.92 -2.65 20.82
N ILE A 62 28.24 -2.34 19.71
CA ILE A 62 28.72 -2.65 18.35
C ILE A 62 29.78 -1.63 17.89
N SER A 63 29.61 -0.36 18.26
CA SER A 63 30.50 0.73 17.85
C SER A 63 31.70 0.93 18.78
N GLU A 64 31.75 0.26 19.93
CA GLU A 64 32.84 0.35 20.89
C GLU A 64 34.09 -0.25 20.26
N THR A 65 34.96 0.64 19.80
CA THR A 65 36.29 0.29 19.29
C THR A 65 37.28 0.32 20.46
N PRO A 66 38.25 -0.61 20.52
CA PRO A 66 39.14 -0.78 21.67
C PRO A 66 40.07 0.42 21.94
N THR A 67 39.98 1.50 21.15
CA THR A 67 40.82 2.69 21.22
C THR A 67 40.13 3.93 21.80
N THR A 68 38.81 3.88 22.04
CA THR A 68 38.04 5.04 22.51
C THR A 68 37.55 4.81 23.94
N GLU A 69 37.84 5.77 24.83
CA GLU A 69 37.37 5.85 26.21
C GLU A 69 35.91 5.36 26.35
N SER A 70 35.69 4.27 27.10
CA SER A 70 34.37 3.65 27.26
C SER A 70 33.34 4.68 27.74
N ARG A 71 32.41 5.05 26.86
CA ARG A 71 31.32 5.99 27.18
C ARG A 71 30.13 5.21 27.74
N PRO A 72 29.78 5.37 29.03
CA PRO A 72 28.70 4.60 29.64
C PRO A 72 27.28 5.07 29.23
N THR A 73 27.17 6.19 28.51
CA THR A 73 25.88 6.82 28.17
C THR A 73 25.85 7.29 26.71
N LEU A 74 24.75 7.00 26.01
CA LEU A 74 24.52 7.50 24.65
C LEU A 74 24.34 9.01 24.67
N THR A 75 24.77 9.64 23.59
CA THR A 75 24.38 11.03 23.36
C THR A 75 22.87 11.10 23.06
N PRO A 76 22.20 12.21 23.42
CA PRO A 76 20.78 12.38 23.11
C PRO A 76 20.52 12.36 21.60
N LEU A 77 21.50 12.74 20.79
CA LEU A 77 21.43 12.70 19.32
C LEU A 77 21.48 11.27 18.78
N GLU A 78 22.38 10.41 19.28
CA GLU A 78 22.44 9.00 18.90
C GLU A 78 21.14 8.29 19.23
N THR A 79 20.61 8.53 20.43
CA THR A 79 19.34 7.93 20.86
C THR A 79 18.20 8.37 19.95
N PHE A 80 18.11 9.66 19.64
CA PHE A 80 17.09 10.19 18.73
C PHE A 80 17.20 9.60 17.32
N LEU A 81 18.42 9.50 16.77
CA LEU A 81 18.62 8.94 15.44
C LEU A 81 18.25 7.45 15.41
N ALA A 82 18.67 6.69 16.43
CA ALA A 82 18.40 5.25 16.54
C ALA A 82 16.89 4.97 16.62
N THR A 83 16.14 5.73 17.43
CA THR A 83 14.69 5.53 17.57
C THR A 83 13.95 5.85 16.28
N HIS A 84 14.27 6.96 15.61
CA HIS A 84 13.63 7.34 14.35
C HIS A 84 13.99 6.38 13.22
N PHE A 85 15.25 5.96 13.14
CA PHE A 85 15.69 4.97 12.16
C PHE A 85 14.99 3.62 12.37
N GLY A 86 14.83 3.17 13.62
CA GLY A 86 14.05 1.98 13.94
C GLY A 86 12.59 2.09 13.50
N ILE A 87 11.92 3.22 13.77
CA ILE A 87 10.54 3.48 13.32
C ILE A 87 10.43 3.35 11.78
N TRP A 88 11.38 3.90 11.03
CA TRP A 88 11.42 3.79 9.56
C TRP A 88 11.71 2.36 9.07
N LEU A 89 12.54 1.59 9.76
CA LEU A 89 12.78 0.18 9.43
C LEU A 89 11.52 -0.68 9.66
N THR A 90 10.75 -0.41 10.71
CA THR A 90 9.44 -1.07 10.92
C THR A 90 8.50 -0.77 9.76
N ALA A 91 8.45 0.48 9.33
CA ALA A 91 7.64 0.89 8.19
C ALA A 91 8.04 0.15 6.91
N LEU A 92 9.34 0.00 6.67
CA LEU A 92 9.87 -0.72 5.52
C LEU A 92 9.54 -2.22 5.60
N ALA A 93 9.68 -2.84 6.78
CA ALA A 93 9.32 -4.24 7.01
C ALA A 93 7.83 -4.49 6.74
N ILE A 94 6.95 -3.63 7.25
CA ILE A 94 5.50 -3.69 7.01
C ILE A 94 5.19 -3.47 5.53
N SER A 95 5.82 -2.48 4.90
CA SER A 95 5.65 -2.17 3.48
C SER A 95 6.01 -3.37 2.60
N LEU A 96 7.11 -4.05 2.90
CA LEU A 96 7.51 -5.27 2.20
C LEU A 96 6.47 -6.37 2.40
N LEU A 97 6.01 -6.59 3.63
CA LEU A 97 5.01 -7.60 3.94
C LEU A 97 3.70 -7.38 3.18
N LEU A 98 3.26 -6.13 3.06
CA LEU A 98 2.06 -5.75 2.30
C LEU A 98 2.26 -5.79 0.78
N THR A 99 3.50 -5.70 0.31
CA THR A 99 3.83 -5.74 -1.13
C THR A 99 4.04 -7.17 -1.62
N VAL A 100 4.26 -8.15 -0.73
CA VAL A 100 4.32 -9.57 -1.13
C VAL A 100 2.98 -9.95 -1.76
N PRO A 101 2.97 -10.42 -3.03
CA PRO A 101 1.74 -10.85 -3.68
C PRO A 101 1.19 -12.04 -2.90
N SER A 102 0.10 -11.82 -2.15
CA SER A 102 -0.61 -12.90 -1.49
C SER A 102 -1.26 -13.74 -2.59
N SER A 103 -0.84 -15.00 -2.71
CA SER A 103 -1.33 -15.98 -3.70
C SER A 103 -2.81 -16.36 -3.51
N SER A 104 -3.57 -15.61 -2.70
CA SER A 104 -4.98 -15.86 -2.43
C SER A 104 -5.86 -15.00 -3.34
N PRO A 105 -6.74 -15.61 -4.17
CA PRO A 105 -7.70 -14.88 -4.99
C PRO A 105 -8.87 -14.42 -4.10
N LEU A 106 -8.60 -13.61 -3.09
CA LEU A 106 -9.64 -12.91 -2.36
C LEU A 106 -9.85 -11.57 -3.03
N HIS A 107 -10.94 -11.52 -3.79
CA HIS A 107 -11.58 -10.35 -4.41
C HIS A 107 -11.25 -9.04 -3.68
N THR A 108 -10.13 -8.40 -4.02
CA THR A 108 -9.80 -7.08 -3.52
C THR A 108 -10.64 -6.10 -4.33
N PRO A 109 -11.54 -5.31 -3.72
CA PRO A 109 -12.15 -4.20 -4.43
C PRO A 109 -11.04 -3.32 -4.97
N ASP A 110 -11.23 -2.73 -6.17
CA ASP A 110 -10.33 -1.79 -6.85
C ASP A 110 -10.11 -0.48 -6.05
N THR A 111 -9.70 -0.57 -4.80
CA THR A 111 -9.21 0.55 -4.02
C THR A 111 -7.74 0.71 -4.40
N SER A 112 -7.51 1.62 -5.34
CA SER A 112 -6.21 1.99 -5.93
C SER A 112 -5.24 2.65 -4.92
N THR A 113 -5.27 2.25 -3.66
CA THR A 113 -4.41 2.80 -2.60
C THR A 113 -3.21 1.89 -2.43
N HIS A 114 -2.05 2.34 -2.91
CA HIS A 114 -0.80 1.60 -2.77
C HIS A 114 -0.43 1.40 -1.29
N PRO A 115 -0.03 0.18 -0.86
CA PRO A 115 0.29 -0.12 0.53
C PRO A 115 1.45 0.72 1.10
N LEU A 116 2.34 1.18 0.22
CA LEU A 116 3.42 2.10 0.55
C LEU A 116 2.91 3.46 1.02
N LEU A 117 1.84 3.99 0.39
CA LEU A 117 1.28 5.29 0.75
C LEU A 117 0.74 5.26 2.19
N ILE A 118 0.01 4.20 2.55
CA ILE A 118 -0.56 4.03 3.88
C ILE A 118 0.56 3.92 4.92
N THR A 119 1.54 3.04 4.66
CA THR A 119 2.60 2.75 5.63
C THR A 119 3.51 3.95 5.84
N THR A 120 3.91 4.66 4.78
CA THR A 120 4.74 5.87 4.88
C THR A 120 4.00 7.01 5.57
N THR A 121 2.71 7.21 5.30
CA THR A 121 1.89 8.23 5.96
C THR A 121 1.79 7.98 7.46
N MET A 122 1.44 6.76 7.87
CA MET A 122 1.32 6.41 9.29
C MET A 122 2.65 6.56 10.03
N THR A 123 3.74 6.12 9.40
CA THR A 123 5.10 6.23 9.94
C THR A 123 5.51 7.68 10.10
N SER A 124 5.21 8.53 9.10
CA SER A 124 5.55 9.95 9.12
C SER A 124 4.80 10.69 10.24
N LEU A 125 3.52 10.39 10.45
CA LEU A 125 2.73 10.94 11.56
C LEU A 125 3.24 10.46 12.93
N LEU A 126 3.58 9.17 13.06
CA LEU A 126 4.15 8.62 14.28
C LEU A 126 5.51 9.26 14.60
N ALA A 127 6.37 9.41 13.58
CA ALA A 127 7.67 10.06 13.70
C ALA A 127 7.53 11.53 14.13
N ALA A 128 6.56 12.26 13.58
CA ALA A 128 6.25 13.63 14.01
C ALA A 128 5.81 13.67 15.48
N PHE A 129 4.93 12.75 15.90
CA PHE A 129 4.44 12.66 17.27
C PHE A 129 5.55 12.33 18.28
N VAL A 130 6.41 11.35 17.96
CA VAL A 130 7.55 10.96 18.80
C VAL A 130 8.58 12.09 18.90
N SER A 131 8.87 12.77 17.78
CA SER A 131 9.78 13.91 17.75
C SER A 131 9.24 15.10 18.54
N TYR A 132 7.93 15.34 18.50
CA TYR A 132 7.27 16.37 19.31
C TYR A 132 7.40 16.10 20.81
N ASN A 133 7.31 14.83 21.22
CA ASN A 133 7.48 14.44 22.63
C ASN A 133 8.94 14.51 23.11
N THR A 134 9.91 14.51 22.19
CA THR A 134 11.33 14.45 22.53
C THR A 134 11.95 15.84 22.65
N SER A 135 12.24 16.29 23.87
CA SER A 135 12.91 17.58 24.11
C SER A 135 14.44 17.51 24.17
N SER A 136 15.03 16.31 24.04
CA SER A 136 16.46 16.07 24.31
C SER A 136 17.43 16.65 23.27
N VAL A 137 16.95 16.94 22.05
CA VAL A 137 17.80 17.37 20.91
C VAL A 137 17.50 18.80 20.42
N GLY A 138 16.68 19.54 21.18
CA GLY A 138 16.35 20.94 20.89
C GLY A 138 15.76 21.17 19.49
N ALA A 139 16.37 22.08 18.72
CA ALA A 139 15.86 22.53 17.41
C ALA A 139 15.80 21.43 16.32
N LEU A 140 16.63 20.39 16.43
CA LEU A 140 16.59 19.27 15.47
C LEU A 140 15.28 18.48 15.58
N ALA A 141 14.81 18.25 16.81
CA ALA A 141 13.54 17.56 17.03
C ALA A 141 12.35 18.36 16.49
N SER A 142 12.37 19.69 16.62
CA SER A 142 11.31 20.54 16.06
C SER A 142 11.35 20.57 14.53
N LEU A 143 12.54 20.67 13.91
CA LEU A 143 12.67 20.65 12.46
C LEU A 143 12.17 19.32 11.88
N TYR A 144 12.59 18.20 12.48
CA TYR A 144 12.17 16.88 12.05
C TYR A 144 10.66 16.68 12.22
N CYS A 145 10.07 17.17 13.31
CA CYS A 145 8.63 17.15 13.54
C CYS A 145 7.86 17.93 12.45
N ILE A 146 8.36 19.10 12.04
CA ILE A 146 7.69 19.91 11.00
C ILE A 146 7.74 19.19 9.65
N VAL A 147 8.92 18.71 9.25
CA VAL A 147 9.10 18.03 7.96
C VAL A 147 8.27 16.76 7.88
N SER A 148 8.34 15.91 8.90
CA SER A 148 7.53 14.68 8.99
C SER A 148 6.03 14.99 9.10
N GLY A 149 5.64 16.03 9.85
CA GLY A 149 4.25 16.48 9.92
C GLY A 149 3.68 16.90 8.56
N ILE A 150 4.43 17.66 7.76
CA ILE A 150 4.00 18.08 6.41
C ILE A 150 3.81 16.86 5.50
N ILE A 151 4.77 15.93 5.50
CA ILE A 151 4.70 14.71 4.67
C ILE A 151 3.52 13.83 5.11
N GLY A 152 3.33 13.64 6.42
CA GLY A 152 2.21 12.87 6.98
C GLY A 152 0.85 13.50 6.69
N LEU A 153 0.71 14.81 6.80
CA LEU A 153 -0.54 15.52 6.46
C LEU A 153 -0.83 15.46 4.96
N TRP A 154 0.19 15.60 4.12
CA TRP A 154 0.05 15.45 2.67
C TRP A 154 -0.37 14.04 2.28
N GLY A 155 0.27 13.02 2.87
CA GLY A 155 -0.09 11.61 2.66
C GLY A 155 -1.49 11.28 3.15
N LEU A 156 -1.90 11.83 4.30
CA LEU A 156 -3.25 11.66 4.83
C LEU A 156 -4.30 12.30 3.91
N TRP A 157 -3.99 13.49 3.38
CA TRP A 157 -4.81 14.14 2.37
C TRP A 157 -4.96 13.26 1.13
N ALA A 158 -3.87 12.69 0.62
CA ALA A 158 -3.91 11.76 -0.52
C ALA A 158 -4.77 10.53 -0.21
N ILE A 159 -4.61 9.88 0.95
CA ILE A 159 -5.40 8.69 1.33
C ILE A 159 -6.91 9.01 1.38
N VAL A 160 -7.28 10.15 1.96
CA VAL A 160 -8.68 10.53 2.16
C VAL A 160 -9.35 10.97 0.85
N PHE A 161 -8.63 11.73 0.01
CA PHE A 161 -9.23 12.39 -1.15
C PHE A 161 -9.01 11.67 -2.49
N GLU A 162 -7.96 10.86 -2.64
CA GLU A 162 -7.66 10.17 -3.91
C GLU A 162 -8.75 9.14 -4.28
N GLY A 163 -9.32 8.44 -3.29
CA GLY A 163 -10.33 7.38 -3.52
C GLY A 163 -11.78 7.86 -3.71
N SER A 164 -12.05 9.17 -3.62
CA SER A 164 -13.44 9.65 -3.46
C SER A 164 -14.24 9.78 -4.78
N SER A 165 -13.64 9.66 -5.97
CA SER A 165 -14.25 10.32 -7.15
C SER A 165 -14.67 9.49 -8.37
N HIS A 166 -14.21 8.26 -8.63
CA HIS A 166 -14.44 7.70 -9.98
C HIS A 166 -15.67 6.79 -10.15
N VAL A 167 -15.94 5.87 -9.21
CA VAL A 167 -16.98 4.84 -9.39
C VAL A 167 -18.09 4.95 -8.33
N SER A 168 -19.35 4.93 -8.76
CA SER A 168 -20.50 4.93 -7.86
C SER A 168 -20.60 3.61 -7.09
N LYS A 169 -20.37 3.64 -5.77
CA LYS A 169 -20.52 2.48 -4.85
C LYS A 169 -21.90 1.80 -4.92
N LYS A 170 -22.93 2.51 -5.39
CA LYS A 170 -24.31 2.02 -5.47
C LYS A 170 -24.66 1.35 -6.79
N THR A 171 -23.91 1.63 -7.86
CA THR A 171 -24.27 1.21 -9.23
C THR A 171 -23.10 0.67 -10.05
N GLY A 172 -21.89 0.60 -9.48
CA GLY A 172 -20.67 0.14 -10.17
C GLY A 172 -20.36 0.88 -11.47
N ALA A 173 -20.90 2.09 -11.62
CA ALA A 173 -20.84 2.84 -12.86
C ALA A 173 -19.86 4.00 -12.68
N ASP A 174 -18.99 4.16 -13.67
CA ASP A 174 -18.12 5.32 -13.78
C ASP A 174 -18.96 6.60 -13.83
N LYS A 175 -18.63 7.56 -12.95
CA LYS A 175 -19.34 8.84 -12.81
C LYS A 175 -19.00 9.81 -13.94
N HIS A 176 -17.89 9.61 -14.65
CA HIS A 176 -17.47 10.46 -15.78
C HIS A 176 -18.15 10.05 -17.10
N THR A 177 -18.73 8.85 -17.16
CA THR A 177 -19.48 8.36 -18.32
C THR A 177 -20.87 9.02 -18.40
N SER A 178 -20.90 10.22 -18.96
CA SER A 178 -22.09 11.06 -19.14
C SER A 178 -23.09 10.48 -20.14
N SER A 179 -24.35 10.27 -19.73
CA SER A 179 -25.45 9.85 -20.65
C SER A 179 -26.04 11.02 -21.44
N PHE A 180 -25.67 12.26 -21.12
CA PHE A 180 -26.49 13.43 -21.43
C PHE A 180 -26.52 13.80 -22.92
N ILE A 181 -25.50 13.44 -23.70
CA ILE A 181 -25.45 13.79 -25.14
C ILE A 181 -25.36 12.54 -26.06
N PHE A 182 -24.75 11.43 -25.62
CA PHE A 182 -24.48 10.28 -26.50
C PHE A 182 -25.29 9.02 -26.21
N GLY A 183 -26.31 9.08 -25.34
CA GLY A 183 -27.23 7.96 -25.14
C GLY A 183 -26.60 6.66 -24.58
N ASN A 184 -25.36 6.73 -24.06
CA ASN A 184 -24.59 5.57 -23.62
C ASN A 184 -25.38 4.72 -22.60
N LYS A 185 -25.54 3.43 -22.91
CA LYS A 185 -26.27 2.47 -22.07
C LYS A 185 -25.51 2.10 -20.80
N ALA A 186 -24.19 2.29 -20.78
CA ALA A 186 -23.32 2.00 -19.63
C ALA A 186 -23.30 3.12 -18.56
N SER A 187 -23.91 4.28 -18.82
CA SER A 187 -23.85 5.44 -17.93
C SER A 187 -24.55 5.22 -16.57
N ALA A 188 -23.98 5.85 -15.54
CA ALA A 188 -24.45 5.77 -14.15
C ALA A 188 -25.95 6.06 -13.96
N SER A 189 -26.50 7.02 -14.71
CA SER A 189 -27.91 7.38 -14.63
C SER A 189 -28.86 6.27 -15.11
N LYS A 190 -28.47 5.50 -16.15
CA LYS A 190 -29.30 4.40 -16.67
C LYS A 190 -29.22 3.17 -15.77
N ARG A 191 -28.02 2.83 -15.28
CA ARG A 191 -27.83 1.77 -14.27
C ARG A 191 -28.59 2.06 -12.97
N LYS A 192 -28.56 3.31 -12.48
CA LYS A 192 -29.35 3.73 -11.30
C LYS A 192 -30.87 3.60 -11.52
N LYS A 193 -31.35 3.87 -12.73
CA LYS A 193 -32.77 3.75 -13.09
C LYS A 193 -33.20 2.27 -13.21
N GLN A 194 -32.34 1.40 -13.72
CA GLN A 194 -32.58 -0.05 -13.80
C GLN A 194 -32.61 -0.69 -12.40
N TRP A 195 -31.63 -0.37 -11.54
CA TRP A 195 -31.59 -0.86 -10.17
C TRP A 195 -32.83 -0.48 -9.36
N LYS A 196 -33.34 0.76 -9.52
CA LYS A 196 -34.60 1.18 -8.90
C LYS A 196 -35.81 0.40 -9.41
N LYS A 197 -35.81 -0.04 -10.68
CA LYS A 197 -36.92 -0.81 -11.25
C LYS A 197 -36.93 -2.23 -10.69
N GLU A 198 -35.79 -2.93 -10.72
CA GLU A 198 -35.64 -4.28 -10.16
C GLU A 198 -36.11 -4.34 -8.70
N ASN A 199 -35.67 -3.39 -7.87
CA ASN A 199 -36.05 -3.33 -6.45
C ASN A 199 -37.50 -2.90 -6.18
N SER A 200 -38.22 -2.39 -7.18
CA SER A 200 -39.64 -2.02 -7.06
C SER A 200 -40.60 -3.09 -7.58
N SER A 201 -40.06 -4.15 -8.21
CA SER A 201 -40.81 -5.27 -8.79
C SER A 201 -40.63 -6.58 -8.00
N GLN A 202 -39.93 -6.53 -6.87
CA GLN A 202 -40.01 -7.50 -5.77
C GLN A 202 -40.94 -6.94 -4.69
#